data_AF-A0A8T4AJ83-F1
#
_entry.id   AF-A0A8T4AJ83-F1
#
_cell.length_a   1.000
_cell.length_b   1.000
_cell.length_c   1.000
_cell.angle_alpha   90.00
_cell.angle_beta   90.00
_cell.angle_gamma   90.00
#
_symmetry.space_group_name_H-M   'P 1'
#
loop_
_entity.id
_entity.type
_entity.pdbx_description
1 polymer ?
#
loop_
_entity_poly.entity_id
_entity_poly.type
_entity_poly.pdbx_seq_one_letter_code
_entity_poly.pdbx_strand_id
1 'polypeptide(L)' 'HDWQQILRRWAELKLSQGNQQILEEAMPEFERIMIEAALQHSGGKKQLASQLLGWGRNTLTRKIKELNLSV' A
#
# COMPACT_ATOMS: atom_id res chain seq x y z
N HIS A 1 -10.65 -11.03 -10.53
CA HIS A 1 -9.96 -10.16 -11.50
C HIS A 1 -10.99 -9.13 -11.95
N ASP A 2 -11.02 -7.95 -11.36
CA ASP A 2 -10.22 -6.82 -11.83
C ASP A 2 -10.18 -5.73 -10.73
N TRP A 3 -9.16 -5.75 -9.88
CA TRP A 3 -9.04 -4.77 -8.79
C TRP A 3 -8.83 -3.35 -9.34
N GLN A 4 -8.31 -3.24 -10.56
CA GLN A 4 -8.15 -1.98 -11.27
C GLN A 4 -9.51 -1.38 -11.64
N GLN A 5 -10.50 -2.20 -12.03
CA GLN A 5 -11.87 -1.72 -12.22
C GLN A 5 -12.51 -1.20 -10.93
N ILE A 6 -12.29 -1.89 -9.81
CA ILE A 6 -12.81 -1.45 -8.51
C ILE A 6 -12.15 -0.13 -8.10
N LEU A 7 -10.83 -0.02 -8.24
CA LEU A 7 -10.08 1.20 -7.95
C LEU A 7 -10.49 2.37 -8.86
N ARG A 8 -10.75 2.10 -10.15
CA ARG A 8 -11.28 3.09 -11.09
C ARG A 8 -12.63 3.63 -10.62
N ARG A 9 -13.58 2.76 -10.29
CA ARG A 9 -14.90 3.17 -9.81
C ARG A 9 -14.82 3.99 -8.52
N TRP A 10 -13.92 3.60 -7.60
CA TRP A 10 -13.66 4.37 -6.39
C TRP A 10 -13.13 5.77 -6.69
N ALA A 11 -12.17 5.89 -7.61
CA ALA A 11 -11.58 7.18 -7.98
C ALA A 11 -12.62 8.08 -8.66
N GLU A 12 -13.39 7.54 -9.61
CA GLU A 12 -14.48 8.25 -10.28
C GLU A 12 -15.54 8.75 -9.27
N LEU A 13 -15.92 7.91 -8.31
CA LEU A 13 -16.86 8.28 -7.25
C LEU A 13 -16.31 9.44 -6.40
N LYS A 14 -15.08 9.32 -5.88
CA LYS A 14 -14.47 10.37 -5.04
C LYS A 14 -14.39 11.70 -5.79
N LEU A 15 -13.96 11.68 -7.05
CA LEU A 15 -13.88 12.89 -7.87
C LEU A 15 -15.26 13.48 -8.16
N SER A 16 -16.28 12.65 -8.42
CA SER A 16 -17.66 13.12 -8.65
C SER A 16 -18.28 13.79 -7.41
N GLN A 17 -17.81 13.42 -6.21
CA GLN A 17 -18.21 14.03 -4.94
C GLN A 17 -17.48 15.34 -4.63
N GLY A 18 -16.55 15.76 -5.50
CA GLY A 18 -15.75 16.97 -5.33
C GLY A 18 -14.50 16.77 -4.47
N ASN A 19 -14.15 15.53 -4.09
CA ASN A 19 -12.93 15.27 -3.32
C ASN A 19 -11.70 15.59 -4.18
N GLN A 20 -10.69 16.16 -3.53
CA GLN A 20 -9.40 16.48 -4.12
C GLN A 20 -8.30 15.69 -3.44
N GLN A 21 -7.11 15.65 -4.07
CA GLN A 21 -5.92 15.02 -3.51
C GLN A 21 -6.15 13.55 -3.09
N ILE A 22 -7.02 12.83 -3.81
CA ILE A 22 -7.47 11.46 -3.45
C ILE A 22 -6.32 10.44 -3.37
N LEU A 23 -5.16 10.75 -3.95
CA LEU A 23 -3.96 9.94 -3.81
C LEU A 23 -3.45 9.91 -2.37
N GLU A 24 -3.67 10.96 -1.57
CA GLU A 24 -3.32 10.97 -0.15
C GLU A 24 -4.07 9.91 0.66
N GLU A 25 -5.25 9.49 0.19
CA GLU A 25 -6.02 8.37 0.75
C GLU A 25 -5.61 7.04 0.10
N ALA A 26 -5.54 6.99 -1.23
CA ALA A 26 -5.31 5.75 -1.96
C ALA A 26 -3.90 5.17 -1.77
N MET A 27 -2.87 6.01 -1.74
CA MET A 27 -1.49 5.54 -1.69
C MET A 27 -1.11 4.86 -0.39
N PRO A 28 -1.40 5.45 0.79
CA PRO A 28 -1.14 4.78 2.06
C PRO A 28 -1.85 3.43 2.18
N GLU A 29 -3.08 3.33 1.68
CA GLU A 29 -3.86 2.08 1.74
C GLU A 29 -3.30 1.01 0.81
N PHE A 30 -2.95 1.38 -0.42
CA PHE A 30 -2.27 0.48 -1.34
C PHE A 30 -0.93 -0.01 -0.77
N GLU A 31 -0.11 0.90 -0.23
CA GLU A 31 1.17 0.54 0.38
C GLU A 31 0.98 -0.38 1.58
N ARG A 32 -0.01 -0.14 2.44
CA ARG A 32 -0.38 -1.02 3.57
C ARG A 32 -0.64 -2.45 3.09
N ILE A 33 -1.57 -2.61 2.14
CA ILE A 33 -1.96 -3.92 1.61
C ILE A 33 -0.76 -4.66 1.03
N MET A 34 0.08 -3.97 0.25
CA MET A 34 1.27 -4.57 -0.36
C MET A 34 2.31 -4.98 0.68
N ILE A 35 2.55 -4.13 1.69
CA ILE A 35 3.50 -4.43 2.77
C ILE A 35 3.03 -5.62 3.61
N GLU A 36 1.76 -5.65 4.00
CA GLU A 36 1.18 -6.75 4.77
C GLU A 36 1.26 -8.07 4.00
N ALA A 37 0.90 -8.08 2.72
CA ALA A 37 1.01 -9.26 1.88
C ALA A 37 2.46 -9.77 1.76
N ALA A 38 3.41 -8.86 1.55
CA ALA A 38 4.83 -9.21 1.47
C ALA A 38 5.39 -9.70 2.81
N LEU A 39 4.97 -9.10 3.93
CA LEU A 39 5.37 -9.54 5.27
C LEU A 39 4.78 -10.92 5.58
N GLN A 40 3.51 -11.16 5.29
CA GLN A 40 2.88 -12.47 5.47
C GLN A 40 3.59 -13.54 4.62
N HIS A 41 3.85 -13.26 3.35
CA HIS A 41 4.54 -14.20 2.46
C HIS A 41 5.99 -14.49 2.89
N SER A 42 6.67 -13.48 3.45
CA SER A 42 8.04 -13.61 3.97
C SER A 42 8.14 -14.17 5.39
N GLY A 43 7.01 -14.49 6.05
CA GLY A 43 6.97 -14.92 7.44
C GLY A 43 7.45 -13.85 8.42
N GLY A 44 7.12 -12.58 8.18
CA GLY A 44 7.51 -11.42 8.99
C GLY A 44 8.93 -10.90 8.73
N LYS A 45 9.69 -11.51 7.81
CA LYS A 45 11.07 -11.13 7.53
C LYS A 45 11.13 -9.88 6.65
N LYS A 46 11.32 -8.72 7.28
CA LYS A 46 11.39 -7.39 6.61
C LYS A 46 12.38 -7.35 5.43
N GLN A 47 13.54 -8.00 5.53
CA GLN A 47 14.49 -8.04 4.40
C GLN A 47 13.96 -8.78 3.18
N LEU A 48 13.27 -9.90 3.38
CA LEU A 48 12.68 -10.66 2.28
C LEU A 48 11.45 -9.93 1.75
N ALA A 49 10.59 -9.39 2.61
CA ALA A 49 9.48 -8.54 2.20
C ALA A 49 9.92 -7.35 1.32
N SER A 50 11.03 -6.69 1.67
CA SER A 50 11.53 -5.57 0.85
C SER A 50 11.99 -6.05 -0.53
N GLN A 51 12.63 -7.22 -0.61
CA GLN A 51 13.02 -7.82 -1.90
C GLN A 51 11.79 -8.18 -2.75
N LEU A 52 10.75 -8.76 -2.15
CA LEU A 52 9.50 -9.10 -2.83
C LEU A 52 8.80 -7.86 -3.42
N LEU A 53 8.87 -6.73 -2.70
CA LEU A 53 8.30 -5.46 -3.15
C LEU A 53 9.22 -4.67 -4.10
N GLY A 54 10.46 -5.11 -4.33
CA GLY A 54 11.46 -4.36 -5.08
C GLY A 54 11.92 -3.08 -4.38
N TRP A 55 11.70 -2.97 -3.07
CA TRP A 55 12.11 -1.82 -2.26
C TRP A 55 13.43 -2.07 -1.55
N GLY A 56 14.19 -1.00 -1.33
CA GLY A 56 15.29 -1.02 -0.37
C GLY A 56 14.78 -1.29 1.06
N ARG A 57 15.57 -1.99 1.88
CA ARG A 57 15.24 -2.30 3.29
C ARG A 57 14.88 -1.05 4.10
N ASN A 58 15.59 0.06 3.86
CA ASN A 58 15.33 1.34 4.54
C ASN A 58 13.99 1.95 4.12
N THR A 59 13.63 1.84 2.84
CA THR A 59 12.34 2.29 2.32
C THR A 59 11.20 1.54 2.98
N LEU A 60 11.27 0.20 3.02
CA LEU A 60 10.25 -0.61 3.69
C LEU A 60 10.15 -0.27 5.18
N THR A 61 11.28 -0.11 5.87
CA THR A 61 11.30 0.23 7.31
C THR A 61 10.65 1.59 7.58
N ARG A 62 10.93 2.60 6.73
CA ARG A 62 10.30 3.92 6.82
C ARG A 62 8.78 3.81 6.59
N LYS A 63 8.36 3.09 5.54
CA LYS A 63 6.94 2.91 5.21
C LYS A 63 6.14 2.19 6.30
N ILE A 64 6.71 1.14 6.91
CA ILE A 64 6.09 0.46 8.06
C ILE A 64 5.81 1.43 9.21
N LYS A 65 6.76 2.33 9.50
CA LYS A 65 6.59 3.35 10.55
C LYS A 65 5.58 4.41 10.17
N GLU A 66 5.66 4.96 8.95
CA GLU A 66 4.74 5.99 8.45
C GLU A 66 3.27 5.51 8.44
N LEU A 67 3.05 4.24 8.12
CA LEU A 67 1.73 3.62 8.05
C LEU A 67 1.25 3.02 9.37
N ASN A 68 2.03 3.16 10.45
CA ASN A 68 1.76 2.59 11.78
C ASN A 68 1.43 1.09 11.73
N LEU A 69 2.16 0.32 10.90
CA LEU A 69 1.98 -1.12 10.82
C LEU A 69 2.68 -1.77 12.02
N SER A 70 1.90 -2.34 12.93
CA SER A 70 2.41 -3.20 13.99
C SER A 70 2.80 -4.55 13.38
N VAL A 71 4.10 -4.72 13.12
CA VAL A 71 4.71 -5.99 12.69
C VAL A 71 5.31 -6.70 13.89
#